data_AF-A0A652M6B1-F1
#
_entry.id   AF-A0A652M6B1-F1
#
_cell.length_a   1.000
_cell.length_b   1.000
_cell.length_c   1.000
_cell.angle_alpha   90.00
_cell.angle_beta   90.00
_cell.angle_gamma   90.00
#
_symmetry.space_group_name_H-M   'P 1'
#
loop_
_entity.id
_entity.type
_entity.pdbx_description
1 polymer ?
#
loop_
_entity_poly.entity_id
_entity_poly.type
_entity_poly.pdbx_seq_one_letter_code
_entity_poly.pdbx_strand_id
1 'polypeptide(L)'
;PDTPAPVRFLPAFDNALLGYHNRGRIVDDAHRGLSVAGERAVLVDGRAAATWSVDDGTVVVAPLRRLSRADHADVIREGRELALFLTGDDSDRVRVAASPG
;
A
#
# COMPACT_ATOMS: atom_id res chain seq x y z
N PRO A 1 -7.39 -6.14 25.05
CA PRO A 1 -6.61 -6.87 24.03
C PRO A 1 -6.30 -5.92 22.86
N ASP A 2 -5.23 -5.15 23.00
CA ASP A 2 -4.75 -4.17 22.02
C ASP A 2 -3.66 -4.81 21.16
N THR A 3 -4.05 -5.76 20.31
CA THR A 3 -3.13 -6.28 19.29
C THR A 3 -3.12 -5.28 18.13
N PRO A 4 -1.98 -4.62 17.83
CA PRO A 4 -1.89 -3.72 16.68
C PRO A 4 -2.27 -4.48 15.41
N ALA A 5 -2.97 -3.80 14.49
CA ALA A 5 -3.46 -4.47 13.30
C ALA A 5 -2.28 -4.77 12.37
N PRO A 6 -2.17 -5.99 11.83
CA PRO A 6 -1.03 -6.36 10.98
C PRO A 6 -0.97 -5.47 9.75
N VAL A 7 0.25 -5.19 9.29
CA VAL A 7 0.50 -4.45 8.05
C VAL A 7 -0.13 -5.20 6.88
N ARG A 8 -0.81 -4.48 5.98
CA ARG A 8 -1.45 -5.08 4.78
C ARG A 8 -1.13 -4.31 3.52
N PHE A 9 -0.64 -5.01 2.50
CA PHE A 9 -0.43 -4.48 1.17
C PHE A 9 -1.70 -4.67 0.35
N LEU A 10 -2.38 -3.58 0.02
CA LEU A 10 -3.58 -3.60 -0.79
C LEU A 10 -3.20 -3.38 -2.26
N PRO A 11 -3.65 -4.25 -3.18
CA PRO A 11 -3.48 -4.03 -4.61
C PRO A 11 -4.29 -2.80 -5.05
N ALA A 12 -3.86 -2.21 -6.16
CA ALA A 12 -4.68 -1.25 -6.86
C ALA A 12 -5.95 -1.96 -7.34
N PHE A 13 -7.11 -1.38 -7.03
CA PHE A 13 -8.42 -2.03 -7.14
C PHE A 13 -8.59 -3.22 -6.19
N ASP A 14 -8.87 -2.90 -4.93
CA ASP A 14 -9.63 -3.83 -4.10
C ASP A 14 -11.07 -3.89 -4.65
N ASN A 15 -11.52 -5.07 -5.07
CA ASN A 15 -12.87 -5.32 -5.56
C ASN A 15 -13.95 -5.00 -4.51
N ALA A 16 -13.58 -4.65 -3.26
CA ALA A 16 -14.46 -4.04 -2.28
C ALA A 16 -15.03 -2.66 -2.71
N LEU A 17 -14.39 -1.94 -3.66
CA LEU A 17 -14.85 -0.61 -4.10
C LEU A 17 -15.75 -0.63 -5.36
N LEU A 18 -15.89 -1.78 -6.03
CA LEU A 18 -16.78 -1.93 -7.19
C LEU A 18 -18.23 -2.28 -6.80
N GLY A 19 -18.50 -2.45 -5.49
CA GLY A 19 -19.82 -2.75 -4.95
C GLY A 19 -20.77 -1.56 -4.76
N TYR A 20 -20.41 -0.33 -5.14
CA TYR A 20 -21.32 0.83 -5.05
C TYR A 20 -21.79 1.29 -6.42
N HIS A 21 -22.72 0.51 -6.97
CA HIS A 21 -23.54 0.87 -8.11
C HIS A 21 -24.60 1.92 -7.67
N ASN A 22 -24.17 3.12 -7.29
CA ASN A 22 -25.04 4.29 -7.29
C ASN A 22 -24.23 5.57 -7.49
N ARG A 23 -23.97 5.84 -8.78
CA ARG A 23 -23.39 7.07 -9.31
C ARG A 23 -24.18 8.29 -8.80
N GLY A 24 -23.51 9.25 -8.16
CA GLY A 24 -23.98 10.64 -8.26
C GLY A 24 -23.76 11.61 -7.11
N ARG A 25 -23.14 11.25 -5.96
CA ARG A 25 -23.20 12.16 -4.79
C ARG A 25 -21.92 12.45 -4.00
N ILE A 26 -20.73 12.06 -4.47
CA ILE A 26 -19.50 12.25 -3.67
C ILE A 26 -18.27 12.56 -4.54
N VAL A 27 -18.38 13.50 -5.47
CA VAL A 27 -17.18 14.09 -6.09
C VAL A 27 -17.42 15.58 -6.17
N ASP A 28 -16.98 16.30 -5.14
CA ASP A 28 -16.81 17.74 -5.23
C ASP A 28 -15.45 18.03 -5.89
N ASP A 29 -15.46 19.03 -6.76
CA ASP A 29 -14.71 19.06 -8.03
C ASP A 29 -13.19 19.31 -7.93
N ALA A 30 -12.60 19.20 -6.74
CA ALA A 30 -11.23 19.64 -6.47
C ALA A 30 -10.15 18.55 -6.47
N HIS A 31 -10.51 17.25 -6.47
CA HIS A 31 -9.53 16.14 -6.35
C HIS A 31 -9.69 15.04 -7.41
N ARG A 32 -10.18 15.42 -8.59
CA ARG A 32 -10.47 14.51 -9.72
C ARG A 32 -9.23 13.80 -10.32
N GLY A 33 -8.01 14.10 -9.85
CA GLY A 33 -6.76 13.47 -10.31
C GLY A 33 -6.29 12.25 -9.52
N LEU A 34 -6.79 12.02 -8.30
CA LEU A 34 -6.36 10.87 -7.48
C LEU A 34 -7.09 9.56 -7.84
N SER A 35 -8.22 9.65 -8.55
CA SER A 35 -8.99 8.49 -9.02
C SER A 35 -8.53 7.92 -10.37
N VAL A 36 -7.46 8.45 -10.98
CA VAL A 36 -6.96 8.00 -12.30
C VAL A 36 -5.70 7.13 -12.20
N ALA A 37 -5.04 7.05 -11.03
CA ALA A 37 -3.70 6.46 -10.94
C ALA A 37 -3.63 4.98 -10.55
N GLY A 38 -4.72 4.33 -10.11
CA GLY A 38 -4.68 2.91 -9.72
C GLY A 38 -3.57 2.62 -8.71
N GLU A 39 -3.55 3.36 -7.59
CA GLU A 39 -2.44 3.29 -6.65
C GLU A 39 -2.64 2.19 -5.60
N ARG A 40 -1.58 1.43 -5.35
CA ARG A 40 -1.51 0.36 -4.36
C ARG A 40 -1.08 0.96 -3.03
N ALA A 41 -1.73 0.59 -1.93
CA ALA A 41 -1.51 1.19 -0.61
C ALA A 41 -1.04 0.17 0.42
N VAL A 42 -0.26 0.64 1.40
CA VAL A 42 0.14 -0.14 2.58
C VAL A 42 -0.59 0.43 3.79
N LEU A 43 -1.41 -0.41 4.43
CA LEU A 43 -2.07 -0.10 5.67
C LEU A 43 -1.18 -0.50 6.85
N VAL A 44 -0.98 0.42 7.78
CA VAL A 44 -0.37 0.17 9.09
C VAL A 44 -1.38 0.62 10.15
N ASP A 45 -1.73 -0.26 11.08
CA ASP A 45 -2.81 -0.03 12.05
C ASP A 45 -4.14 0.40 11.40
N GLY A 46 -4.46 -0.17 10.24
CA GLY A 46 -5.68 0.13 9.50
C GLY A 46 -5.71 1.50 8.81
N ARG A 47 -4.59 2.24 8.77
CA ARG A 47 -4.47 3.52 8.05
C ARG A 47 -3.44 3.45 6.94
N ALA A 48 -3.74 4.07 5.80
CA ALA A 48 -2.77 4.21 4.70
C ALA A 48 -1.54 4.97 5.19
N ALA A 49 -0.40 4.29 5.17
CA ALA A 49 0.87 4.82 5.69
C ALA A 49 1.94 4.93 4.59
N ALA A 50 1.79 4.16 3.51
CA ALA A 50 2.66 4.19 2.34
C ALA A 50 1.86 3.80 1.09
N THR A 51 2.42 4.10 -0.08
CA THR A 51 2.03 3.47 -1.34
C THR A 51 3.09 2.45 -1.73
N TRP A 52 2.76 1.54 -2.63
CA TRP A 52 3.74 0.58 -3.13
C TRP A 52 3.57 0.32 -4.63
N SER A 53 4.68 -0.08 -5.25
CA SER A 53 4.78 -0.46 -6.65
C SER A 53 5.74 -1.62 -6.81
N VAL A 54 5.84 -2.17 -8.02
CA VAL A 54 6.76 -3.25 -8.35
C VAL A 54 7.60 -2.79 -9.52
N ASP A 55 8.91 -2.87 -9.36
CA ASP A 55 9.90 -2.52 -10.37
C ASP A 55 10.91 -3.66 -10.47
N ASP A 56 11.00 -4.31 -11.64
CA ASP A 56 11.93 -5.42 -11.91
C ASP A 56 11.97 -6.49 -10.79
N GLY A 57 10.79 -6.99 -10.37
CA GLY A 57 10.70 -8.00 -9.30
C GLY A 57 11.03 -7.49 -7.89
N THR A 58 11.17 -6.18 -7.72
CA THR A 58 11.40 -5.50 -6.43
C THR A 58 10.16 -4.74 -5.99
N VAL A 59 9.69 -4.97 -4.78
CA VAL A 59 8.60 -4.21 -4.17
C VAL A 59 9.15 -2.87 -3.66
N VAL A 60 8.69 -1.78 -4.25
CA VAL A 60 9.09 -0.42 -3.86
C VAL A 60 7.99 0.21 -3.03
N VAL A 61 8.29 0.54 -1.78
CA VAL A 61 7.37 1.17 -0.83
C VAL A 61 7.74 2.64 -0.66
N ALA A 62 6.77 3.53 -0.90
CA ALA A 62 6.92 4.97 -0.73
C ALA A 62 6.09 5.43 0.48
N PRO A 63 6.72 5.75 1.62
CA PRO A 63 5.98 6.22 2.79
C PRO A 63 5.24 7.53 2.50
N LEU A 64 3.96 7.59 2.88
CA LEU A 64 3.14 8.81 2.81
C LEU A 64 3.27 9.64 4.09
N ARG A 65 3.64 8.98 5.20
CA ARG A 65 3.91 9.57 6.50
C ARG A 65 5.21 9.02 7.06
N ARG A 66 5.71 9.64 8.13
CA ARG A 66 6.78 9.06 8.92
C ARG A 66 6.34 7.72 9.51
N LEU A 67 7.10 6.68 9.21
CA LEU A 67 6.93 5.34 9.77
C LEU A 67 7.78 5.21 11.03
N SER A 68 7.25 4.55 12.05
CA SER A 68 8.05 4.16 13.21
C SER A 68 9.09 3.10 12.79
N ARG A 69 10.10 2.86 13.63
CA ARG A 69 11.07 1.78 13.36
C ARG A 69 10.40 0.41 13.33
N ALA A 70 9.35 0.21 14.14
CA ALA A 70 8.56 -1.01 14.16
C ALA A 70 7.75 -1.15 12.87
N ASP A 71 6.99 -0.11 12.50
CA ASP A 71 6.22 -0.06 11.25
C ASP A 71 7.11 -0.36 10.05
N HIS A 72 8.31 0.22 10.02
CA HIS A 72 9.26 0.01 8.93
C HIS A 72 9.73 -1.45 8.84
N ALA A 73 9.97 -2.11 9.98
CA ALA A 73 10.34 -3.52 10.01
C ALA A 73 9.19 -4.42 9.53
N ASP A 74 7.97 -4.11 9.97
CA ASP A 74 6.77 -4.87 9.57
C ASP A 74 6.46 -4.69 8.08
N VAL A 75 6.60 -3.47 7.55
CA VAL A 75 6.46 -3.18 6.12
C VAL A 75 7.48 -3.95 5.29
N ILE A 76 8.73 -4.04 5.74
CA ILE A 76 9.75 -4.83 5.04
C ILE A 76 9.40 -6.32 5.05
N ARG A 77 9.02 -6.87 6.21
CA ARG A 77 8.67 -8.28 6.34
C ARG A 77 7.51 -8.63 5.40
N GLU A 78 6.43 -7.89 5.49
CA GLU A 78 5.23 -8.11 4.66
C GLU A 78 5.51 -7.87 3.18
N GLY A 79 6.33 -6.86 2.86
CA GLY A 79 6.75 -6.59 1.48
C GLY A 79 7.57 -7.72 0.85
N ARG A 80 8.35 -8.46 1.66
CA ARG A 80 9.16 -9.60 1.17
C ARG A 80 8.27 -10.77 0.78
N GLU A 81 7.28 -11.07 1.63
CA GLU A 81 6.27 -12.11 1.35
C GLU A 81 5.51 -11.78 0.06
N LEU A 82 5.18 -10.51 -0.14
CA LEU A 82 4.57 -10.03 -1.38
C LEU A 82 5.52 -10.13 -2.59
N ALA A 83 6.79 -9.79 -2.44
CA ALA A 83 7.78 -9.88 -3.51
C ALA A 83 7.97 -11.34 -3.99
N LEU A 84 8.10 -12.27 -3.05
CA LEU A 84 8.17 -13.71 -3.34
C LEU A 84 6.90 -14.19 -4.04
N PHE A 85 5.72 -13.80 -3.55
CA PHE A 85 4.45 -14.14 -4.19
C PHE A 85 4.37 -13.65 -5.64
N LEU A 86 4.80 -12.41 -5.91
CA LEU A 86 4.73 -11.81 -7.25
C LEU A 86 5.77 -12.37 -8.22
N THR A 87 6.92 -12.82 -7.72
CA THR A 87 8.03 -13.35 -8.53
C THR A 87 8.01 -14.87 -8.65
N GLY A 88 7.10 -15.56 -7.96
CA GLY A 88 7.07 -17.02 -7.94
C GLY A 88 8.21 -17.63 -7.11
N ASP A 89 8.54 -17.00 -5.98
CA ASP A 89 9.62 -17.36 -5.04
C ASP A 89 11.06 -17.09 -5.56
N ASP A 90 11.20 -16.31 -6.64
CA ASP A 90 12.51 -16.00 -7.25
C ASP A 90 13.23 -14.81 -6.58
N SER A 91 12.49 -13.83 -6.05
CA SER A 91 13.04 -12.62 -5.43
C SER A 91 12.17 -12.09 -4.28
N ASP A 92 12.81 -11.82 -3.14
CA ASP A 92 12.20 -11.18 -1.96
C ASP A 92 12.54 -9.68 -1.86
N ARG A 93 13.02 -9.05 -2.94
CA ARG A 93 13.58 -7.69 -2.85
C ARG A 93 12.52 -6.67 -2.48
N VAL A 94 12.79 -5.91 -1.42
CA VAL A 94 11.98 -4.77 -0.97
C VAL A 94 12.84 -3.53 -0.81
N ARG A 95 12.37 -2.41 -1.34
CA ARG A 95 12.99 -1.09 -1.16
C ARG A 95 12.01 -0.13 -0.54
N VAL A 96 12.31 0.39 0.64
CA VAL A 96 11.54 1.46 1.28
C VAL A 96 12.22 2.80 0.99
N ALA A 97 11.49 3.73 0.36
CA ALA A 97 11.97 5.09 0.13
C ALA A 97 12.05 5.88 1.45
N ALA A 98 12.83 6.95 1.47
CA ALA A 98 12.87 7.84 2.62
C ALA A 98 11.48 8.46 2.86
N SER A 99 11.07 8.56 4.14
CA SER A 99 9.82 9.23 4.47
C SER A 99 9.88 10.70 4.07
N PRO A 100 8.77 11.29 3.58
CA PRO A 100 8.67 12.72 3.39
C PRO A 100 8.86 13.42 4.74
N GLY A 101 9.65 14.49 4.72
CA GLY A 101 10.03 15.29 5.90
C GLY A 101 8.89 16.09 6.50
#